data_AF-A0A2H3TS15-F1
#
_entry.id   AF-A0A2H3TS15-F1
#
_cell.length_a   1.000
_cell.length_b   1.000
_cell.length_c   1.000
_cell.angle_alpha   90.00
_cell.angle_beta   90.00
_cell.angle_gamma   90.00
#
_symmetry.space_group_name_H-M   'P 1'
#
loop_
_entity.id
_entity.type
_entity.pdbx_description
1 polymer ?
#
loop_
_entity_poly.entity_id
_entity_poly.type
_entity_poly.pdbx_seq_one_letter_code
_entity_poly.pdbx_strand_id
1 'polypeptide(L)' 'MQQRPTSQPTKKQILLPMHWLVKDFRAGDHSLFYYCGHGDFERALVPLDFRENGFIRIIDLQDIIASQQIPGVLITIIVD' A
#
# COMPACT_ATOMS: atom_id res chain seq x y z
N MET A 1 -15.12 -17.02 6.12
CA MET A 1 -14.11 -16.12 5.52
C MET A 1 -13.10 -16.98 4.77
N GLN A 2 -12.85 -16.74 3.48
CA GLN A 2 -11.79 -17.46 2.76
C GLN A 2 -10.44 -17.03 3.34
N GLN A 3 -9.77 -17.92 4.07
CA GLN A 3 -8.41 -17.67 4.57
C GLN A 3 -7.42 -17.93 3.43
N ARG A 4 -7.18 -16.93 2.58
CA ARG A 4 -6.00 -16.98 1.71
C ARG A 4 -4.81 -16.54 2.57
N PRO A 5 -3.66 -17.20 2.48
CA PRO A 5 -2.47 -16.77 3.20
C PRO A 5 -2.15 -15.29 2.94
N THR A 6 -2.39 -14.81 1.72
CA THR A 6 -2.22 -13.40 1.27
C THR A 6 -3.22 -12.42 1.88
N SER A 7 -4.22 -12.89 2.64
CA SER A 7 -5.25 -12.04 3.26
C SER A 7 -4.85 -11.50 4.62
N GLN A 8 -3.75 -11.99 5.22
CA GLN A 8 -3.24 -11.39 6.44
C GLN A 8 -2.56 -10.04 6.10
N PRO A 9 -2.83 -8.95 6.83
CA PRO A 9 -2.23 -7.65 6.54
C PRO A 9 -0.84 -7.54 7.18
N THR A 10 0.06 -8.47 6.84
CA THR A 10 1.48 -8.35 7.20
C THR A 10 2.16 -7.29 6.34
N LYS A 11 3.31 -6.76 6.78
CA LYS A 11 4.04 -5.73 6.05
C LYS A 11 4.34 -6.16 4.61
N LYS A 12 4.80 -7.40 4.44
CA LYS A 12 5.05 -7.99 3.13
C LYS A 12 3.80 -8.09 2.27
N GLN A 13 2.67 -8.46 2.86
CA GLN A 13 1.41 -8.67 2.16
C GLN A 13 0.67 -7.37 1.84
N ILE A 14 1.03 -6.26 2.48
CA ILE A 14 0.59 -4.91 2.09
C ILE A 14 1.47 -4.36 0.95
N LEU A 15 2.80 -4.50 1.07
CA LEU A 15 3.74 -3.93 0.09
C LEU A 15 3.76 -4.69 -1.24
N LEU A 16 3.58 -6.01 -1.25
CA LEU A 16 3.62 -6.80 -2.49
C LEU A 16 2.50 -6.41 -3.48
N PRO A 17 1.23 -6.28 -3.05
CA PRO A 17 0.17 -5.73 -3.91
C PRO A 17 0.44 -4.31 -4.37
N MET A 18 1.06 -3.45 -3.56
CA MET A 18 1.41 -2.09 -3.98
C MET A 18 2.41 -2.10 -5.15
N HIS A 19 3.44 -2.95 -5.10
CA HIS A 19 4.37 -3.11 -6.21
C HIS A 19 3.70 -3.70 -7.45
N TRP A 20 2.76 -4.63 -7.27
CA TRP A 20 1.97 -5.17 -8.39
C TRP A 20 1.08 -4.10 -9.02
N LEU A 21 0.40 -3.29 -8.20
CA LEU A 21 -0.51 -2.23 -8.64
C LEU A 21 0.22 -1.24 -9.56
N VAL A 22 1.42 -0.80 -9.16
CA VAL A 22 2.18 0.21 -9.91
C VAL A 22 2.86 -0.33 -11.16
N LYS A 23 3.14 -1.64 -11.22
CA LYS A 23 3.95 -2.25 -12.29
C LYS A 23 3.29 -2.15 -13.67
N ASP A 24 1.97 -2.28 -13.73
CA ASP A 24 1.23 -2.44 -14.98
C ASP A 24 0.33 -1.23 -15.30
N PHE A 25 0.59 -0.08 -14.67
CA PHE A 25 -0.16 1.14 -14.92
C PHE A 25 -0.11 1.59 -16.39
N ARG A 26 -1.22 2.18 -16.83
CA ARG A 26 -1.38 2.78 -18.16
C ARG A 26 -2.03 4.15 -17.99
N ALA A 27 -1.76 5.05 -18.95
CA ALA A 27 -2.39 6.36 -18.96
C ALA A 27 -3.92 6.21 -18.95
N GLY A 28 -4.58 6.90 -18.02
CA GLY A 28 -6.02 6.79 -17.80
C GLY A 28 -6.44 5.74 -16.77
N ASP A 29 -5.52 4.99 -16.16
CA ASP A 29 -5.85 4.09 -15.07
C ASP A 29 -6.18 4.86 -13.78
N HIS A 30 -7.17 4.36 -13.05
CA HIS A 30 -7.59 4.87 -11.75
C HIS A 30 -7.52 3.75 -10.72
N SER A 31 -6.70 3.93 -9.68
CA SER A 31 -6.54 2.94 -8.62
C SER A 31 -6.88 3.53 -7.25
N LEU A 32 -7.46 2.68 -6.40
CA LEU A 32 -7.77 3.01 -5.01
C LEU A 32 -6.99 2.08 -4.09
N PHE A 33 -6.26 2.67 -3.15
CA PHE A 33 -5.71 1.98 -2.00
C PHE A 33 -6.45 2.45 -0.75
N TYR A 34 -7.15 1.52 -0.10
CA TYR A 34 -7.86 1.77 1.15
C TYR A 34 -7.21 0.95 2.26
N TYR A 35 -6.83 1.63 3.34
CA TYR A 35 -6.34 1.00 4.55
C TYR A 35 -7.19 1.46 5.73
N CYS A 36 -7.64 0.50 6.53
CA CYS A 36 -8.33 0.76 7.80
C CYS A 36 -7.61 -0.01 8.91
N GLY A 37 -7.18 0.69 9.95
CA GLY A 37 -6.49 0.07 11.07
C GLY A 37 -5.73 1.08 11.91
N HIS A 38 -4.83 0.59 12.76
CA HIS A 38 -4.00 1.49 13.54
C HIS A 38 -3.07 2.28 12.61
N GLY A 39 -3.09 3.60 12.76
CA GLY A 39 -2.05 4.51 12.32
C GLY A 39 -1.25 4.95 13.53
N ASP A 40 0.08 4.83 13.47
CA ASP A 40 0.97 5.37 14.50
C ASP A 40 1.67 6.64 13.97
N PHE A 41 2.34 7.37 14.86
CA PHE A 41 2.99 8.68 14.62
C PHE A 41 3.61 8.84 13.20
N GLU A 42 3.52 10.05 12.66
CA GLU A 42 4.02 10.45 11.32
C GLU A 42 3.30 9.84 10.10
N ARG A 43 2.05 9.41 10.25
CA ARG A 43 1.27 8.78 9.15
C ARG A 43 1.99 7.51 8.69
N ALA A 44 2.06 6.51 9.57
CA ALA A 44 2.54 5.19 9.21
C ALA A 44 1.40 4.17 9.33
N LEU A 45 1.31 3.25 8.35
CA LEU A 45 0.46 2.07 8.47
C LEU A 45 1.11 1.12 9.48
N VAL A 46 0.28 0.45 10.28
CA VAL A 46 0.70 -0.52 11.30
C VAL A 46 0.26 -1.93 10.89
N PRO A 47 1.12 -2.70 10.18
CA PRO A 47 0.81 -4.07 9.78
C PRO A 47 0.60 -4.99 10.99
N LEU A 48 -0.03 -6.14 10.78
CA LEU A 48 -0.28 -7.12 11.85
C LEU A 48 1.02 -7.58 12.55
N ASP A 49 2.11 -7.66 11.80
CA ASP A 49 3.44 -8.09 12.22
C ASP A 49 4.39 -6.91 12.53
N PHE A 50 3.85 -5.71 12.80
CA PHE A 50 4.67 -4.50 13.02
C PHE A 50 5.71 -4.63 14.15
N ARG A 51 5.46 -5.51 15.13
CA ARG A 51 6.41 -5.75 16.24
C ARG A 51 7.72 -6.36 15.76
N GLU A 52 7.67 -7.17 14.70
CA GLU A 52 8.84 -7.86 14.15
C GLU A 52 9.37 -7.13 12.91
N ASN A 53 8.48 -6.58 12.08
CA ASN A 53 8.81 -6.03 10.77
C ASN A 53 8.68 -4.49 10.67
N GLY A 54 8.27 -3.82 11.74
CA GLY A 54 8.09 -2.37 11.82
C GLY A 54 6.89 -1.83 11.05
N PHE A 55 6.77 -0.51 11.02
CA PHE A 55 5.70 0.22 10.33
C PHE A 55 5.96 0.37 8.82
N ILE A 56 4.95 0.81 8.07
CA ILE A 56 5.10 1.28 6.68
C ILE A 56 4.82 2.78 6.67
N ARG A 57 5.81 3.61 6.33
CA ARG A 57 5.60 5.06 6.30
C ARG A 57 4.87 5.45 5.02
N ILE A 58 4.04 6.49 5.07
CA ILE A 58 3.39 6.99 3.84
C ILE A 58 4.41 7.41 2.77
N ILE A 59 5.57 7.96 3.14
CA ILE A 59 6.62 8.32 2.17
C ILE A 59 7.12 7.10 1.39
N ASP A 60 7.25 5.93 2.04
CA ASP A 60 7.69 4.71 1.37
C ASP A 60 6.65 4.25 0.31
N LEU A 61 5.36 4.46 0.58
CA LEU A 61 4.30 4.20 -0.40
C LEU A 61 4.32 5.20 -1.56
N GLN A 62 4.60 6.47 -1.26
CA GLN A 62 4.73 7.52 -2.28
C GLN A 62 5.89 7.22 -3.22
N ASP A 63 7.03 6.73 -2.70
CA ASP A 63 8.19 6.34 -3.51
C ASP A 63 7.88 5.15 -4.43
N ILE A 64 7.15 4.15 -3.94
CA ILE A 64 6.70 3.01 -4.77
C ILE A 64 5.80 3.51 -5.92
N ILE A 65 4.87 4.41 -5.64
CA ILE A 65 4.00 5.01 -6.64
C ILE A 65 4.80 5.86 -7.64
N ALA A 66 5.72 6.68 -7.14
CA ALA A 66 6.55 7.55 -7.96
C ALA A 66 7.57 6.79 -8.83
N SER A 67 7.85 5.52 -8.52
CA SER A 67 8.74 4.67 -9.32
C SER A 67 8.22 4.42 -10.75
N GLN A 68 6.92 4.59 -10.98
CA GLN A 68 6.23 4.41 -12.27
C GLN A 68 5.53 5.72 -12.66
N GLN A 69 6.30 6.69 -13.14
CA GLN A 69 5.79 8.00 -13.58
C GLN A 69 5.11 7.91 -14.95
N ILE A 70 3.88 7.40 -14.97
CA ILE A 70 3.06 7.37 -16.18
C ILE A 70 2.06 8.53 -16.13
N PRO A 71 2.21 9.55 -17.00
CA PRO A 71 1.27 10.66 -17.05
C PRO A 71 -0.17 10.17 -17.27
N GLY A 72 -1.11 10.73 -16.51
CA GLY A 72 -2.53 10.39 -16.61
C GLY A 72 -2.98 9.20 -15.75
N VAL A 73 -2.11 8.62 -14.93
CA VAL A 73 -2.52 7.67 -13.87
C VAL A 73 -2.98 8.44 -12.64
N LEU A 74 -4.11 8.03 -12.06
CA LEU A 74 -4.59 8.54 -10.77
C LEU A 74 -4.58 7.43 -9.72
N ILE A 75 -3.97 7.72 -8.57
CA ILE A 75 -4.06 6.85 -7.39
C ILE A 75 -4.68 7.65 -6.25
N THR A 76 -5.76 7.12 -5.69
CA THR A 76 -6.37 7.64 -4.48
C THR A 76 -5.95 6.74 -3.31
N ILE A 77 -5.44 7.37 -2.25
CA ILE A 77 -5.07 6.69 -1.01
C ILE A 77 -6.01 7.19 0.08
N ILE A 78 -6.70 6.26 0.74
CA ILE A 78 -7.56 6.54 1.89
C ILE A 78 -7.03 5.73 3.07
N VAL A 79 -6.80 6.39 4.19
CA VAL A 79 -6.33 5.79 5.44
C VAL A 79 -7.30 6.22 6.54
N ASP A 80 -7.89 5.24 7.21
CA ASP A 80 -8.85 5.38 8.32
C ASP A 80 -8.31 4.74 9.60
#